data_AF-A0A520HW33-F1
#
_entry.id   AF-A0A520HW33-F1
#
_cell.length_a   1.000
_cell.length_b   1.000
_cell.length_c   1.000
_cell.angle_alpha   90.00
_cell.angle_beta   90.00
_cell.angle_gamma   90.00
#
_symmetry.space_group_name_H-M   'P 1'
#
loop_
_entity.id
_entity.type
_entity.pdbx_description
1 polymer ?
#
loop_
_entity_poly.entity_id
_entity_poly.type
_entity_poly.pdbx_seq_one_letter_code
_entity_poly.pdbx_strand_id
1 'polypeptide(L)'
;MSKDGLQKKNPRKPFFRRKLVRIWLIIIAILIVIRLFLPAIVLYYCNKSLANMDGYYGHIRDIDISLYRGAYEINDIYINKKDSASGKQTEFIRVQNIDLSVEWSALFKGSLVGELVFNSPSLIFTKDKTEISTVKKDTSDFRKVLKDFMPLKINRFEINNGAIHYVDQGSSPKVDIALSKLHVLATNLRNADDSKVLLPSTAAAQADAYDGHIEVNMKLNPLAENATFDLNADVKNVNLVKLNGFLQAYGGFDVNKGTFGLYSELATKNGDFKGYVKPLIKDLDVVGLEDRKDPFLRKVWEAVVGGVG
;
A
#
# COMPACT_ATOMS: atom_id res chain seq x y z
N MET A 1 -61.56 -37.28 -60.30
CA MET A 1 -61.58 -35.82 -60.07
C MET A 1 -62.02 -35.60 -58.62
N SER A 2 -61.08 -35.39 -57.70
CA SER A 2 -60.74 -34.09 -57.06
C SER A 2 -61.87 -33.63 -56.09
N LYS A 3 -61.66 -33.32 -54.81
CA LYS A 3 -60.49 -32.80 -54.08
C LYS A 3 -60.52 -33.17 -52.60
N ASP A 4 -59.31 -33.34 -52.06
CA ASP A 4 -58.96 -33.50 -50.67
C ASP A 4 -59.55 -32.43 -49.74
N GLY A 5 -60.07 -32.89 -48.60
CA GLY A 5 -60.42 -32.05 -47.45
C GLY A 5 -59.17 -31.57 -46.72
N LEU A 6 -58.76 -30.33 -47.00
CA LEU A 6 -57.71 -29.62 -46.26
C LEU A 6 -58.17 -29.30 -44.83
N GLN A 7 -57.67 -30.04 -43.85
CA GLN A 7 -57.71 -29.65 -42.44
C GLN A 7 -56.87 -28.37 -42.22
N LYS A 8 -57.52 -27.27 -41.82
CA LYS A 8 -56.82 -26.08 -41.33
C LYS A 8 -56.22 -26.35 -39.94
N LYS A 9 -54.89 -26.56 -39.87
CA LYS A 9 -54.13 -26.47 -38.62
C LYS A 9 -54.20 -25.03 -38.08
N ASN A 10 -54.85 -24.83 -36.95
CA ASN A 10 -54.82 -23.57 -36.21
C ASN A 10 -53.35 -23.22 -35.85
N PRO A 11 -52.84 -22.01 -36.15
CA PRO A 11 -51.53 -21.60 -35.68
C PRO A 11 -51.62 -21.39 -34.16
N ARG A 12 -50.95 -22.24 -33.38
CA ARG A 12 -50.78 -22.04 -31.93
C ARG A 12 -50.09 -20.69 -31.74
N LYS A 13 -50.84 -19.65 -31.34
CA LYS A 13 -50.30 -18.32 -30.99
C LYS A 13 -49.19 -18.46 -29.93
N PRO A 14 -48.12 -17.66 -29.98
CA PRO A 14 -46.93 -17.85 -29.14
C PRO A 14 -47.16 -17.25 -27.73
N PHE A 15 -48.15 -17.76 -27.01
CA PHE A 15 -48.48 -17.31 -25.64
C PHE A 15 -47.30 -17.53 -24.67
N PHE A 16 -46.52 -18.59 -24.88
CA PHE A 16 -45.32 -18.89 -24.11
C PHE A 16 -44.18 -17.87 -24.32
N ARG A 17 -44.02 -17.32 -25.54
CA ARG A 17 -42.96 -16.33 -25.81
C ARG A 17 -43.23 -15.01 -25.07
N ARG A 18 -44.50 -14.59 -24.93
CA ARG A 18 -44.85 -13.34 -24.22
C ARG A 18 -44.60 -13.43 -22.70
N LYS A 19 -44.86 -14.59 -22.08
CA LYS A 19 -44.56 -14.82 -20.66
C LYS A 19 -43.05 -14.83 -20.40
N LEU A 20 -42.28 -15.50 -21.24
CA LEU A 20 -40.81 -15.53 -21.13
C LEU A 20 -40.19 -14.14 -21.31
N VAL A 21 -40.66 -13.36 -22.30
CA VAL A 21 -40.21 -11.97 -22.49
C VAL A 21 -40.50 -11.13 -21.24
N ARG A 22 -41.68 -11.28 -20.63
CA ARG A 22 -42.02 -10.56 -19.40
C ARG A 22 -41.11 -10.92 -18.23
N ILE A 23 -40.76 -12.20 -18.08
CA ILE A 23 -39.82 -12.66 -17.03
C ILE A 23 -38.43 -12.06 -17.27
N TRP A 24 -37.91 -12.11 -18.49
CA TRP A 24 -36.62 -11.50 -18.81
C TRP A 24 -36.60 -10.00 -18.59
N LEU A 25 -37.68 -9.29 -18.94
CA LEU A 25 -37.81 -7.86 -18.65
C LEU A 25 -37.79 -7.56 -17.15
N ILE A 26 -38.43 -8.39 -16.33
CA ILE A 26 -38.40 -8.26 -14.87
C ILE A 26 -36.98 -8.50 -14.34
N ILE A 27 -36.29 -9.54 -14.80
CA ILE A 27 -34.92 -9.84 -14.38
C ILE A 27 -33.97 -8.68 -14.74
N ILE A 28 -34.06 -8.18 -15.97
CA ILE A 28 -33.24 -7.04 -16.42
C ILE A 28 -33.53 -5.79 -15.60
N ALA A 29 -34.81 -5.50 -15.32
CA ALA A 29 -35.19 -4.38 -14.48
C ALA A 29 -34.60 -4.52 -13.05
N ILE A 30 -34.65 -5.72 -12.46
CA ILE A 30 -34.04 -5.99 -11.15
C ILE A 30 -32.52 -5.77 -11.20
N LEU A 31 -31.84 -6.28 -12.23
CA LEU A 31 -30.39 -6.11 -12.38
C LEU A 31 -30.00 -4.63 -12.53
N ILE A 32 -30.79 -3.83 -13.25
CA ILE A 32 -30.58 -2.39 -13.38
C ILE A 32 -30.75 -1.70 -12.03
N VAL A 33 -31.80 -2.03 -11.27
CA VAL A 33 -32.03 -1.47 -9.93
C VAL A 33 -30.87 -1.83 -8.99
N ILE A 34 -30.46 -3.09 -8.93
CA ILE A 34 -29.32 -3.53 -8.13
C ILE A 34 -28.07 -2.75 -8.52
N ARG A 35 -27.77 -2.67 -9.82
CA ARG A 35 -26.61 -1.94 -10.35
C ARG A 35 -26.60 -0.48 -9.92
N LEU A 36 -27.76 0.18 -9.91
CA LEU A 36 -27.90 1.58 -9.54
C LEU A 36 -27.64 1.81 -8.04
N PHE A 37 -28.11 0.91 -7.17
CA PHE A 37 -27.93 1.03 -5.71
C PHE A 37 -26.62 0.44 -5.18
N LEU A 38 -25.94 -0.42 -5.95
CA LEU A 38 -24.74 -1.12 -5.51
C LEU A 38 -23.63 -0.18 -5.01
N PRO A 39 -23.26 0.92 -5.71
CA PRO A 39 -22.27 1.87 -5.22
C PRO A 39 -22.60 2.43 -3.83
N ALA A 40 -23.85 2.86 -3.63
CA ALA A 40 -24.30 3.42 -2.35
C ALA A 40 -24.29 2.39 -1.21
N ILE A 41 -24.66 1.14 -1.51
CA ILE A 41 -24.63 0.04 -0.52
C ILE A 41 -23.19 -0.25 -0.09
N VAL A 42 -22.27 -0.36 -1.05
CA VAL A 42 -20.85 -0.62 -0.76
C VAL A 42 -20.24 0.56 -0.02
N LEU A 43 -20.50 1.79 -0.44
CA LEU A 43 -20.05 3.02 0.24
C LEU A 43 -20.50 3.06 1.70
N TYR A 44 -21.78 2.75 1.96
CA TYR A 44 -22.31 2.68 3.32
C TYR A 44 -21.62 1.60 4.16
N TYR A 45 -21.41 0.42 3.59
CA TYR A 45 -20.72 -0.68 4.28
C TYR A 45 -19.26 -0.32 4.61
N CYS A 46 -18.51 0.21 3.65
CA CYS A 46 -17.12 0.62 3.86
C CYS A 46 -16.99 1.73 4.89
N ASN A 47 -17.82 2.79 4.81
CA ASN A 47 -17.84 3.86 5.80
C ASN A 47 -18.24 3.36 7.20
N LYS A 48 -19.14 2.38 7.28
CA LYS A 48 -19.49 1.74 8.56
C LYS A 48 -18.32 0.92 9.14
N SER A 49 -17.56 0.22 8.31
CA SER A 49 -16.34 -0.49 8.75
C SER A 49 -15.29 0.50 9.27
N LEU A 50 -15.05 1.61 8.55
CA LEU A 50 -14.13 2.67 8.99
C LEU A 50 -14.57 3.36 10.29
N ALA A 51 -15.86 3.58 10.48
CA ALA A 51 -16.40 4.22 11.69
C ALA A 51 -16.26 3.35 12.95
N ASN A 52 -16.11 2.02 12.80
CA ASN A 52 -15.95 1.08 13.90
C ASN A 52 -14.48 0.85 14.30
N MET A 53 -13.53 1.56 13.67
CA MET A 53 -12.11 1.44 14.00
C MET A 53 -11.79 2.15 15.32
N ASP A 54 -11.27 1.39 16.29
CA ASP A 54 -10.91 1.95 17.59
C ASP A 54 -9.67 2.86 17.49
N GLY A 55 -9.80 4.12 17.94
CA GLY A 55 -8.73 5.13 17.87
C GLY A 55 -8.56 5.79 16.51
N TYR A 56 -9.48 5.56 15.57
CA TYR A 56 -9.44 6.11 14.22
C TYR A 56 -10.76 6.77 13.82
N TYR A 57 -10.68 7.65 12.83
CA TYR A 57 -11.83 8.17 12.12
C TYR A 57 -11.51 8.13 10.62
N GLY A 58 -12.25 7.32 9.87
CA GLY A 58 -12.09 7.21 8.44
C GLY A 58 -13.36 7.56 7.68
N HIS A 59 -13.18 8.05 6.46
CA HIS A 59 -14.29 8.33 5.55
C HIS A 59 -13.86 8.13 4.10
N ILE A 60 -14.80 7.67 3.29
CA ILE A 60 -14.71 7.53 1.84
C ILE A 60 -15.73 8.46 1.23
N ARG A 61 -15.29 9.29 0.28
CA ARG A 61 -16.18 10.20 -0.45
C ARG A 61 -17.13 9.44 -1.37
N ASP A 62 -16.58 8.54 -2.19
CA ASP A 62 -17.32 7.90 -3.26
C ASP A 62 -16.72 6.54 -3.67
N ILE A 63 -17.54 5.67 -4.28
CA ILE A 63 -17.12 4.36 -4.79
C ILE A 63 -17.72 4.13 -6.17
N ASP A 64 -16.87 3.83 -7.15
CA ASP A 64 -17.28 3.35 -8.46
C ASP A 64 -17.17 1.83 -8.55
N ILE A 65 -18.10 1.17 -9.24
CA ILE A 65 -18.07 -0.29 -9.38
C ILE A 65 -18.02 -0.64 -10.85
N SER A 66 -17.12 -1.53 -11.25
CA SER A 66 -16.96 -2.06 -12.60
C SER A 66 -17.20 -3.57 -12.61
N LEU A 67 -18.47 -3.98 -12.78
CA LEU A 67 -18.86 -5.40 -12.73
C LEU A 67 -18.13 -6.27 -13.76
N TYR A 68 -17.91 -5.75 -14.98
CA TYR A 68 -17.23 -6.47 -16.05
C TYR A 68 -15.74 -6.74 -15.74
N ARG A 69 -15.11 -5.91 -14.91
CA ARG A 69 -13.75 -6.12 -14.39
C ARG A 69 -13.73 -6.90 -13.07
N GLY A 70 -14.89 -7.13 -12.45
CA GLY A 70 -14.94 -7.58 -11.06
C GLY A 70 -14.18 -6.61 -10.14
N ALA A 71 -14.28 -5.31 -10.42
CA ALA A 71 -13.51 -4.27 -9.74
C ALA A 71 -14.41 -3.24 -9.09
N TYR A 72 -13.90 -2.60 -8.05
CA TYR A 72 -14.46 -1.36 -7.55
C TYR A 72 -13.32 -0.41 -7.13
N GLU A 73 -13.63 0.87 -7.19
CA GLU A 73 -12.67 1.96 -7.09
C GLU A 73 -13.13 2.89 -5.97
N ILE A 74 -12.26 3.11 -4.99
CA ILE A 74 -12.53 3.96 -3.84
C ILE A 74 -11.93 5.33 -4.13
N ASN A 75 -12.77 6.35 -4.19
CA ASN A 75 -12.37 7.72 -4.48
C ASN A 75 -12.32 8.54 -3.19
N ASP A 76 -11.16 9.15 -2.94
CA ASP A 76 -10.84 9.98 -1.77
C ASP A 76 -11.21 9.32 -0.44
N ILE A 77 -10.32 8.44 0.01
CA ILE A 77 -10.33 7.90 1.36
C ILE A 77 -9.34 8.63 2.24
N TYR A 78 -9.73 8.93 3.47
CA TYR A 78 -8.80 9.33 4.51
C TYR A 78 -9.09 8.58 5.80
N ILE A 79 -8.06 8.39 6.60
CA ILE A 79 -8.10 7.80 7.93
C ILE A 79 -7.24 8.70 8.82
N ASN A 80 -7.86 9.28 9.82
CA ASN A 80 -7.21 10.11 10.82
C ASN A 80 -7.08 9.30 12.12
N LYS A 81 -5.98 9.53 12.85
CA LYS A 81 -5.86 9.07 14.23
C LYS A 81 -6.69 9.98 15.12
N LYS A 82 -7.55 9.40 15.94
CA LYS A 82 -8.39 10.11 16.91
C LYS A 82 -7.78 9.96 18.30
N ASP A 83 -7.52 11.07 18.97
CA ASP A 83 -7.09 11.07 20.35
C ASP A 83 -8.29 10.85 21.29
N SER A 84 -8.21 9.83 22.14
CA SER A 84 -9.32 9.44 23.02
C SER A 84 -9.58 10.43 24.15
N ALA A 85 -8.59 11.24 24.56
CA ALA A 85 -8.71 12.18 25.66
C ALA A 85 -9.20 13.57 25.21
N SER A 86 -8.69 14.07 24.08
CA SER A 86 -8.99 15.40 23.54
C SER A 86 -9.99 15.39 22.39
N GLY A 87 -10.27 14.24 21.78
CA GLY A 87 -11.11 14.13 20.58
C GLY A 87 -10.45 14.70 19.31
N LYS A 88 -9.23 15.23 19.40
CA LYS A 88 -8.50 15.81 18.27
C LYS A 88 -8.18 14.74 17.24
N GLN A 89 -8.37 15.08 15.97
CA GLN A 89 -7.98 14.24 14.85
C GLN A 89 -6.65 14.73 14.28
N THR A 90 -5.75 13.79 14.03
CA THR A 90 -4.49 14.03 13.32
C THR A 90 -4.48 13.18 12.06
N GLU A 91 -4.10 13.78 10.94
CA GLU A 91 -4.00 13.08 9.66
C GLU A 91 -3.03 11.90 9.76
N PHE A 92 -3.41 10.76 9.19
CA PHE A 92 -2.60 9.55 9.23
C PHE A 92 -2.46 8.91 7.86
N ILE A 93 -3.56 8.54 7.21
CA ILE A 93 -3.57 7.99 5.84
C ILE A 93 -4.52 8.81 4.99
N ARG A 94 -4.10 9.13 3.77
CA ARG A 94 -4.98 9.65 2.71
C ARG A 94 -4.65 8.95 1.42
N VAL A 95 -5.65 8.60 0.62
CA VAL A 95 -5.45 8.06 -0.72
C VAL A 95 -6.48 8.68 -1.65
N GLN A 96 -6.00 9.23 -2.77
CA GLN A 96 -6.89 9.82 -3.77
C GLN A 96 -7.74 8.74 -4.43
N ASN A 97 -7.14 7.59 -4.71
CA ASN A 97 -7.82 6.53 -5.43
C ASN A 97 -7.25 5.15 -5.09
N ILE A 98 -8.13 4.17 -4.88
CA ILE A 98 -7.77 2.76 -4.68
C ILE A 98 -8.57 1.91 -5.65
N ASP A 99 -7.91 1.17 -6.54
CA ASP A 99 -8.52 0.16 -7.40
C ASP A 99 -8.37 -1.22 -6.75
N LEU A 100 -9.51 -1.88 -6.49
CA LEU A 100 -9.59 -3.25 -6.01
C LEU A 100 -10.26 -4.10 -7.09
N SER A 101 -9.53 -5.05 -7.67
CA SER A 101 -10.03 -5.84 -8.79
C SER A 101 -9.71 -7.32 -8.71
N VAL A 102 -10.48 -8.12 -9.44
CA VAL A 102 -10.08 -9.49 -9.77
C VAL A 102 -8.87 -9.46 -10.71
N GLU A 103 -7.91 -10.35 -10.48
CA GLU A 103 -6.79 -10.57 -11.39
C GLU A 103 -7.23 -11.51 -12.52
N TRP A 104 -7.58 -10.95 -13.67
CA TRP A 104 -8.12 -11.71 -14.80
C TRP A 104 -7.14 -12.74 -15.37
N SER A 105 -5.86 -12.38 -15.47
CA SER A 105 -4.79 -13.29 -15.90
C SER A 105 -4.72 -14.54 -15.04
N ALA A 106 -4.84 -14.41 -13.72
CA ALA A 106 -4.85 -15.53 -12.79
C ALA A 106 -6.17 -16.32 -12.84
N LEU A 107 -7.31 -15.63 -13.03
CA LEU A 107 -8.61 -16.29 -13.17
C LEU A 107 -8.65 -17.24 -14.39
N PHE A 108 -8.09 -16.82 -15.53
CA PHE A 108 -7.97 -17.68 -16.72
C PHE A 108 -7.02 -18.87 -16.51
N LYS A 109 -6.14 -18.81 -15.50
CA LYS A 109 -5.27 -19.92 -15.07
C LYS A 109 -5.89 -20.76 -13.94
N GLY A 110 -7.14 -20.49 -13.55
CA GLY A 110 -7.87 -21.25 -12.52
C GLY A 110 -7.71 -20.72 -11.09
N SER A 111 -7.09 -19.56 -10.89
CA SER A 111 -6.85 -18.96 -9.58
C SER A 111 -7.71 -17.72 -9.35
N LEU A 112 -8.62 -17.76 -8.37
CA LEU A 112 -9.42 -16.58 -7.97
C LEU A 112 -8.65 -15.75 -6.93
N VAL A 113 -7.91 -14.76 -7.43
CA VAL A 113 -7.12 -13.81 -6.64
C VAL A 113 -7.41 -12.39 -7.13
N GLY A 114 -6.93 -11.39 -6.39
CA GLY A 114 -7.14 -10.00 -6.75
C GLY A 114 -5.90 -9.14 -6.73
N GLU A 115 -6.06 -7.98 -7.34
CA GLU A 115 -5.08 -6.91 -7.45
C GLU A 115 -5.55 -5.71 -6.63
N LEU A 116 -4.58 -5.00 -6.05
CA LEU A 116 -4.83 -3.83 -5.21
C LEU A 116 -3.86 -2.72 -5.60
N VAL A 117 -4.38 -1.61 -6.11
CA VAL A 117 -3.58 -0.48 -6.60
C VAL A 117 -3.96 0.79 -5.84
N PHE A 118 -2.98 1.42 -5.20
CA PHE A 118 -3.13 2.70 -4.51
C PHE A 118 -2.51 3.82 -5.34
N ASN A 119 -3.31 4.81 -5.71
CA ASN A 119 -2.86 5.97 -6.47
C ASN A 119 -2.76 7.21 -5.56
N SER A 120 -1.55 7.76 -5.50
CA SER A 120 -1.16 8.88 -4.66
C SER A 120 -1.52 8.73 -3.16
N PRO A 121 -1.13 7.63 -2.49
CA PRO A 121 -1.31 7.52 -1.05
C PRO A 121 -0.32 8.44 -0.30
N SER A 122 -0.77 9.06 0.79
CA SER A 122 0.05 9.79 1.74
C SER A 122 -0.11 9.16 3.12
N LEU A 123 1.02 8.89 3.78
CA LEU A 123 1.08 8.31 5.12
C LEU A 123 1.92 9.22 6.02
N ILE A 124 1.39 9.61 7.18
CA ILE A 124 2.06 10.50 8.13
C ILE A 124 2.27 9.76 9.46
N PHE A 125 3.53 9.62 9.87
CA PHE A 125 3.91 9.08 11.18
C PHE A 125 4.26 10.21 12.15
N THR A 126 3.78 10.09 13.39
CA THR A 126 4.12 11.03 14.48
C THR A 126 4.79 10.32 15.64
N LYS A 127 5.78 10.94 16.28
CA LYS A 127 6.59 10.36 17.36
C LYS A 127 5.78 9.76 18.52
N ASP A 128 4.71 10.42 18.95
CA ASP A 128 3.89 9.99 20.09
C ASP A 128 3.18 8.64 19.88
N LYS A 129 3.31 8.05 18.68
CA LYS A 129 2.60 6.83 18.27
C LYS A 129 3.49 5.81 17.57
N THR A 130 4.80 5.85 17.82
CA THR A 130 5.78 4.87 17.29
C THR A 130 6.08 3.71 18.25
N GLU A 131 5.35 3.56 19.36
CA GLU A 131 5.51 2.42 20.24
C GLU A 131 5.15 1.09 19.55
N ILE A 132 5.91 0.04 19.84
CA ILE A 132 5.76 -1.29 19.20
C ILE A 132 4.36 -1.86 19.42
N SER A 133 3.78 -1.63 20.60
CA SER A 133 2.41 -2.05 20.96
C SER A 133 1.37 -1.38 20.05
N THR A 134 1.50 -0.07 19.81
CA THR A 134 0.64 0.72 18.91
C THR A 134 0.77 0.23 17.48
N VAL A 135 1.99 0.03 16.98
CA VAL A 135 2.22 -0.47 15.61
C VAL A 135 1.58 -1.85 15.41
N LYS A 136 1.70 -2.76 16.39
CA LYS A 136 1.06 -4.08 16.31
C LYS A 136 -0.47 -3.99 16.27
N LYS A 137 -1.07 -3.15 17.13
CA LYS A 137 -2.52 -2.92 17.15
C LYS A 137 -3.00 -2.36 15.81
N ASP A 138 -2.39 -1.27 15.37
CA ASP A 138 -2.68 -0.60 14.09
C ASP A 138 -2.67 -1.63 12.95
N THR A 139 -1.60 -2.42 12.84
CA THR A 139 -1.49 -3.43 11.78
C THR A 139 -2.61 -4.47 11.83
N SER A 140 -3.09 -4.85 13.01
CA SER A 140 -4.20 -5.81 13.15
C SER A 140 -5.55 -5.21 12.75
N ASP A 141 -5.80 -3.94 13.07
CA ASP A 141 -7.05 -3.28 12.72
C ASP A 141 -7.11 -2.95 11.22
N PHE A 142 -6.02 -2.47 10.63
CA PHE A 142 -5.95 -2.26 9.18
C PHE A 142 -6.06 -3.56 8.38
N ARG A 143 -5.58 -4.70 8.91
CA ARG A 143 -5.79 -6.01 8.28
C ARG A 143 -7.27 -6.42 8.27
N LYS A 144 -8.04 -6.09 9.31
CA LYS A 144 -9.49 -6.36 9.34
C LYS A 144 -10.20 -5.50 8.29
N VAL A 145 -9.90 -4.20 8.24
CA VAL A 145 -10.46 -3.28 7.25
C VAL A 145 -10.13 -3.73 5.83
N LEU A 146 -8.87 -4.11 5.58
CA LEU A 146 -8.45 -4.63 4.27
C LEU A 146 -9.23 -5.90 3.90
N LYS A 147 -9.51 -6.79 4.84
CA LYS A 147 -10.29 -8.01 4.60
C LYS A 147 -11.76 -7.72 4.32
N ASP A 148 -12.33 -6.72 4.99
CA ASP A 148 -13.72 -6.27 4.76
C ASP A 148 -13.87 -5.66 3.36
N PHE A 149 -12.83 -4.97 2.88
CA PHE A 149 -12.83 -4.32 1.57
C PHE A 149 -12.51 -5.34 0.48
N MET A 150 -11.43 -6.11 0.67
CA MET A 150 -10.93 -7.08 -0.29
C MET A 150 -11.05 -8.52 0.25
N PRO A 151 -12.19 -9.20 0.01
CA PRO A 151 -12.37 -10.58 0.46
C PRO A 151 -11.50 -11.57 -0.33
N LEU A 152 -11.03 -11.18 -1.51
CA LEU A 152 -10.11 -11.97 -2.32
C LEU A 152 -8.70 -11.92 -1.75
N LYS A 153 -7.96 -13.02 -1.92
CA LYS A 153 -6.54 -13.03 -1.59
C LYS A 153 -5.78 -12.13 -2.58
N ILE A 154 -5.05 -11.16 -2.06
CA ILE A 154 -4.23 -10.23 -2.86
C ILE A 154 -3.03 -10.99 -3.43
N ASN A 155 -2.89 -10.98 -4.75
CA ASN A 155 -1.76 -11.56 -5.48
C ASN A 155 -0.86 -10.48 -6.11
N ARG A 156 -1.44 -9.32 -6.46
CA ARG A 156 -0.70 -8.13 -6.91
C ARG A 156 -1.03 -6.91 -6.05
N PHE A 157 -0.01 -6.18 -5.66
CA PHE A 157 -0.13 -4.94 -4.89
C PHE A 157 0.74 -3.87 -5.53
N GLU A 158 0.17 -2.68 -5.73
CA GLU A 158 0.89 -1.55 -6.32
C GLU A 158 0.59 -0.24 -5.59
N ILE A 159 1.60 0.60 -5.44
CA ILE A 159 1.49 2.00 -5.04
C ILE A 159 2.07 2.83 -6.17
N ASN A 160 1.31 3.82 -6.64
CA ASN A 160 1.75 4.81 -7.60
C ASN A 160 1.82 6.20 -6.95
N ASN A 161 2.95 6.89 -7.10
CA ASN A 161 3.12 8.29 -6.70
C ASN A 161 2.81 8.57 -5.21
N GLY A 162 3.21 7.67 -4.31
CA GLY A 162 2.96 7.83 -2.88
C GLY A 162 3.91 8.79 -2.16
N ALA A 163 3.57 9.12 -0.93
CA ALA A 163 4.39 9.90 0.00
C ALA A 163 4.34 9.30 1.41
N ILE A 164 5.47 9.34 2.11
CA ILE A 164 5.56 8.94 3.52
C ILE A 164 6.24 10.09 4.27
N HIS A 165 5.59 10.59 5.31
CA HIS A 165 6.10 11.65 6.17
C HIS A 165 6.35 11.12 7.58
N TYR A 166 7.42 11.60 8.20
CA TYR A 166 7.66 11.53 9.62
C TYR A 166 7.64 12.95 10.19
N VAL A 167 6.71 13.21 11.10
CA VAL A 167 6.47 14.53 11.67
C VAL A 167 6.62 14.46 13.19
N ASP A 168 7.56 15.24 13.73
CA ASP A 168 7.69 15.50 15.16
C ASP A 168 7.47 16.98 15.44
N GLN A 169 6.28 17.31 15.96
CA GLN A 169 5.94 18.67 16.37
C GLN A 169 6.43 19.00 17.79
N GLY A 170 6.89 17.99 18.54
CA GLY A 170 7.41 18.11 19.89
C GLY A 170 8.93 18.28 19.96
N SER A 171 9.65 18.10 18.86
CA SER A 171 11.09 18.39 18.77
C SER A 171 11.37 19.88 18.58
N SER A 172 12.60 20.28 18.92
CA SER A 172 13.14 21.61 18.63
C SER A 172 14.51 21.45 17.95
N PRO A 173 14.65 21.78 16.65
CA PRO A 173 13.60 22.27 15.74
C PRO A 173 12.52 21.21 15.47
N LYS A 174 11.36 21.66 14.99
CA LYS A 174 10.29 20.77 14.51
C LYS A 174 10.81 19.96 13.32
N VAL A 175 10.47 18.69 13.29
CA VAL A 175 10.90 17.77 12.22
C VAL A 175 9.70 17.44 11.35
N ASP A 176 9.89 17.57 10.04
CA ASP A 176 9.03 17.00 9.00
C ASP A 176 9.96 16.45 7.93
N ILE A 177 10.09 15.13 7.87
CA ILE A 177 10.86 14.47 6.83
C ILE A 177 10.03 13.56 5.95
N ALA A 178 10.33 13.53 4.66
CA ALA A 178 9.47 12.87 3.68
C ALA A 178 10.24 12.02 2.66
N LEU A 179 9.59 10.92 2.28
CA LEU A 179 9.82 10.22 1.02
C LEU A 179 8.70 10.61 0.06
N SER A 180 9.05 10.87 -1.20
CA SER A 180 8.10 11.28 -2.24
C SER A 180 8.25 10.42 -3.49
N LYS A 181 7.26 10.50 -4.39
CA LYS A 181 7.20 9.69 -5.62
C LYS A 181 7.39 8.19 -5.36
N LEU A 182 6.87 7.71 -4.24
CA LEU A 182 6.94 6.31 -3.87
C LEU A 182 6.21 5.47 -4.93
N HIS A 183 6.93 4.58 -5.59
CA HIS A 183 6.36 3.49 -6.37
C HIS A 183 6.67 2.18 -5.66
N VAL A 184 5.68 1.30 -5.54
CA VAL A 184 5.86 -0.06 -5.02
C VAL A 184 5.12 -1.00 -5.93
N LEU A 185 5.73 -2.12 -6.31
CA LEU A 185 5.07 -3.19 -7.04
C LEU A 185 5.46 -4.53 -6.43
N ALA A 186 4.47 -5.25 -5.92
CA ALA A 186 4.62 -6.62 -5.47
C ALA A 186 3.70 -7.56 -6.27
N THR A 187 4.25 -8.67 -6.74
CA THR A 187 3.55 -9.60 -7.64
C THR A 187 3.68 -11.05 -7.19
N ASN A 188 2.74 -11.88 -7.66
CA ASN A 188 2.65 -13.30 -7.38
C ASN A 188 2.62 -13.63 -5.87
N LEU A 189 1.97 -12.80 -5.05
CA LEU A 189 1.93 -12.95 -3.58
C LEU A 189 1.15 -14.19 -3.10
N ARG A 190 0.41 -14.86 -3.99
CA ARG A 190 -0.34 -16.08 -3.70
C ARG A 190 0.14 -17.29 -4.48
N ASN A 191 1.29 -17.17 -5.14
CA ASN A 191 1.82 -18.22 -6.01
C ASN A 191 0.75 -18.71 -7.00
N ALA A 192 0.02 -17.77 -7.62
CA ALA A 192 -1.03 -18.07 -8.59
C ALA A 192 -0.44 -18.56 -9.92
N ASP A 193 0.83 -18.26 -10.17
CA ASP A 193 1.63 -18.85 -11.22
C ASP A 193 2.34 -20.10 -10.68
N ASP A 194 1.91 -21.29 -11.10
CA ASP A 194 2.43 -22.60 -10.69
C ASP A 194 3.96 -22.68 -10.87
N SER A 195 4.70 -22.38 -9.80
CA SER A 195 6.14 -22.28 -9.83
C SER A 195 6.77 -23.08 -8.69
N LYS A 196 7.71 -23.98 -9.05
CA LYS A 196 8.58 -24.73 -8.12
C LYS A 196 9.76 -23.87 -7.63
N VAL A 197 9.66 -22.55 -7.77
CA VAL A 197 10.74 -21.60 -7.47
C VAL A 197 10.76 -21.33 -5.97
N LEU A 198 11.96 -21.26 -5.37
CA LEU A 198 12.11 -21.02 -3.94
C LEU A 198 11.49 -19.68 -3.50
N LEU A 199 11.70 -18.63 -4.30
CA LEU A 199 11.22 -17.26 -4.08
C LEU A 199 10.32 -16.87 -5.27
N PRO A 200 9.05 -17.30 -5.29
CA PRO A 200 8.17 -17.14 -6.44
C PRO A 200 7.61 -15.72 -6.61
N SER A 201 7.65 -14.90 -5.56
CA SER A 201 7.11 -13.55 -5.56
C SER A 201 8.22 -12.52 -5.70
N THR A 202 7.89 -11.35 -6.25
CA THR A 202 8.77 -10.19 -6.32
C THR A 202 8.13 -8.99 -5.63
N ALA A 203 8.94 -8.12 -5.05
CA ALA A 203 8.56 -6.80 -4.58
C ALA A 203 9.67 -5.81 -4.94
N ALA A 204 9.31 -4.71 -5.60
CA ALA A 204 10.20 -3.61 -5.92
C ALA A 204 9.62 -2.31 -5.35
N ALA A 205 10.47 -1.42 -4.89
CA ALA A 205 10.08 -0.10 -4.43
C ALA A 205 11.11 0.96 -4.83
N GLN A 206 10.63 2.15 -5.19
CA GLN A 206 11.46 3.31 -5.52
C GLN A 206 10.88 4.57 -4.89
N ALA A 207 11.72 5.48 -4.43
CA ALA A 207 11.29 6.77 -3.88
C ALA A 207 12.38 7.84 -3.97
N ASP A 208 11.98 9.10 -3.98
CA ASP A 208 12.88 10.25 -3.88
C ASP A 208 12.97 10.76 -2.44
N ALA A 209 14.18 11.07 -1.99
CA ALA A 209 14.47 11.57 -0.65
C ALA A 209 15.59 12.62 -0.71
N TYR A 210 15.23 13.90 -0.58
CA TYR A 210 16.20 15.01 -0.43
C TYR A 210 17.33 15.02 -1.47
N ASP A 211 17.00 15.13 -2.75
CA ASP A 211 17.91 14.99 -3.91
C ASP A 211 18.45 13.57 -4.17
N GLY A 212 18.26 12.68 -3.21
CA GLY A 212 18.62 11.27 -3.32
C GLY A 212 17.50 10.40 -3.86
N HIS A 213 17.87 9.18 -4.19
CA HIS A 213 16.99 8.14 -4.68
C HIS A 213 17.15 6.87 -3.84
N ILE A 214 16.03 6.21 -3.57
CA ILE A 214 15.93 4.96 -2.84
C ILE A 214 15.40 3.90 -3.80
N GLU A 215 16.05 2.75 -3.82
CA GLU A 215 15.61 1.57 -4.57
C GLU A 215 15.67 0.35 -3.66
N VAL A 216 14.62 -0.47 -3.68
CA VAL A 216 14.55 -1.74 -2.95
C VAL A 216 14.03 -2.80 -3.91
N ASN A 217 14.75 -3.91 -4.01
CA ASN A 217 14.36 -5.07 -4.80
C ASN A 217 14.37 -6.31 -3.92
N MET A 218 13.27 -7.06 -3.91
CA MET A 218 13.12 -8.25 -3.09
C MET A 218 12.48 -9.39 -3.89
N LYS A 219 13.01 -10.59 -3.71
CA LYS A 219 12.34 -11.85 -4.05
C LYS A 219 11.94 -12.54 -2.75
N LEU A 220 10.74 -13.10 -2.69
CA LEU A 220 10.22 -13.68 -1.45
C LEU A 220 9.31 -14.88 -1.70
N ASN A 221 9.16 -15.71 -0.66
CA ASN A 221 8.07 -16.69 -0.56
C ASN A 221 7.13 -16.28 0.58
N PRO A 222 6.00 -15.62 0.28
CA PRO A 222 5.08 -15.13 1.29
C PRO A 222 4.22 -16.23 1.93
N LEU A 223 4.28 -17.46 1.39
CA LEU A 223 3.52 -18.61 1.89
C LEU A 223 4.39 -19.57 2.74
N ALA A 224 5.70 -19.32 2.82
CA ALA A 224 6.59 -20.09 3.68
C ALA A 224 6.27 -19.85 5.16
N GLU A 225 6.40 -20.90 5.99
CA GLU A 225 6.17 -20.79 7.44
C GLU A 225 7.14 -19.81 8.11
N ASN A 226 8.40 -19.82 7.65
CA ASN A 226 9.45 -18.92 8.11
C ASN A 226 9.77 -17.89 7.02
N ALA A 227 10.16 -16.68 7.45
CA ALA A 227 10.59 -15.62 6.55
C ALA A 227 11.65 -16.13 5.58
N THR A 228 11.33 -16.09 4.29
CA THR A 228 12.17 -16.62 3.21
C THR A 228 12.19 -15.61 2.07
N PHE A 229 13.29 -14.85 1.97
CA PHE A 229 13.44 -13.74 1.03
C PHE A 229 14.91 -13.45 0.72
N ASP A 230 15.12 -12.71 -0.35
CA ASP A 230 16.39 -12.11 -0.79
C ASP A 230 16.09 -10.65 -1.13
N LEU A 231 16.73 -9.71 -0.44
CA LEU A 231 16.49 -8.27 -0.49
C LEU A 231 17.79 -7.53 -0.78
N ASN A 232 17.72 -6.61 -1.73
CA ASN A 232 18.74 -5.62 -2.05
C ASN A 232 18.13 -4.24 -1.87
N ALA A 233 18.82 -3.34 -1.18
CA ALA A 233 18.38 -1.96 -0.96
C ALA A 233 19.53 -0.97 -1.13
N ASP A 234 19.23 0.10 -1.86
CA ASP A 234 20.15 1.15 -2.24
C ASP A 234 19.55 2.51 -1.87
N VAL A 235 20.32 3.34 -1.19
CA VAL A 235 20.05 4.78 -1.00
C VAL A 235 21.23 5.54 -1.58
N LYS A 236 20.96 6.49 -2.48
CA LYS A 236 22.02 7.22 -3.20
C LYS A 236 21.77 8.72 -3.10
N ASN A 237 22.84 9.47 -2.88
CA ASN A 237 22.89 10.93 -3.02
C ASN A 237 21.90 11.72 -2.16
N VAL A 238 21.54 11.22 -0.98
CA VAL A 238 20.67 11.97 -0.05
C VAL A 238 21.44 13.18 0.49
N ASN A 239 20.93 14.38 0.26
CA ASN A 239 21.55 15.63 0.67
C ASN A 239 21.36 15.87 2.17
N LEU A 240 22.45 15.76 2.94
CA LEU A 240 22.42 15.89 4.40
C LEU A 240 22.08 17.32 4.86
N VAL A 241 22.40 18.34 4.06
CA VAL A 241 22.08 19.74 4.38
C VAL A 241 20.56 19.94 4.46
N LYS A 242 19.81 19.27 3.57
CA LYS A 242 18.34 19.34 3.59
C LYS A 242 17.71 18.55 4.75
N LEU A 243 18.51 17.74 5.45
CA LEU A 243 18.11 16.99 6.63
C LEU A 243 18.52 17.70 7.95
N ASN A 244 19.05 18.93 7.91
CA ASN A 244 19.51 19.63 9.11
C ASN A 244 18.44 19.75 10.20
N GLY A 245 17.15 19.93 9.87
CA GLY A 245 16.09 19.92 10.88
C GLY A 245 16.05 18.62 11.70
N PHE A 246 16.19 17.48 11.03
CA PHE A 246 16.26 16.16 11.66
C PHE A 246 17.58 15.96 12.42
N LEU A 247 18.71 16.30 11.79
CA LEU A 247 20.04 16.12 12.38
C LEU A 247 20.24 16.98 13.63
N GLN A 248 19.74 18.22 13.63
CA GLN A 248 19.77 19.10 14.79
C GLN A 248 18.87 18.57 15.92
N ALA A 249 17.66 18.11 15.59
CA ALA A 249 16.71 17.65 16.59
C ALA A 249 17.14 16.38 17.34
N TYR A 250 17.82 15.44 16.66
CA TYR A 250 18.17 14.14 17.24
C TYR A 250 19.68 13.86 17.33
N GLY A 251 20.47 14.39 16.41
CA GLY A 251 21.93 14.29 16.44
C GLY A 251 22.59 15.48 17.14
N GLY A 252 21.88 16.60 17.26
CA GLY A 252 22.38 17.83 17.85
C GLY A 252 23.32 18.64 16.96
N PHE A 253 23.64 18.20 15.74
CA PHE A 253 24.62 18.85 14.86
C PHE A 253 23.99 19.27 13.54
N ASP A 254 24.67 20.15 12.82
CA ASP A 254 24.30 20.67 11.52
C ASP A 254 25.44 20.48 10.50
N VAL A 255 25.04 20.29 9.26
CA VAL A 255 25.90 19.93 8.13
C VAL A 255 25.86 21.05 7.10
N ASN A 256 27.03 21.54 6.70
CA ASN A 256 27.20 22.51 5.61
C ASN A 256 27.28 21.82 4.24
N LYS A 257 27.86 20.62 4.21
CA LYS A 257 28.03 19.80 3.01
C LYS A 257 28.02 18.32 3.37
N GLY A 258 27.45 17.50 2.51
CA GLY A 258 27.57 16.05 2.61
C GLY A 258 26.44 15.31 1.92
N THR A 259 26.77 14.15 1.35
CA THR A 259 25.77 13.23 0.79
C THR A 259 25.82 11.90 1.49
N PHE A 260 24.66 11.37 1.83
CA PHE A 260 24.49 10.04 2.40
C PHE A 260 24.11 9.02 1.32
N GLY A 261 24.65 7.82 1.46
CA GLY A 261 24.23 6.64 0.75
C GLY A 261 24.25 5.41 1.65
N LEU A 262 23.54 4.37 1.22
CA LEU A 262 23.42 3.11 1.93
C LEU A 262 23.32 1.99 0.91
N TYR A 263 24.06 0.92 1.13
CA TYR A 263 23.89 -0.34 0.39
C TYR A 263 23.60 -1.43 1.40
N SER A 264 22.59 -2.25 1.13
CA SER A 264 22.20 -3.35 2.02
C SER A 264 21.80 -4.55 1.19
N GLU A 265 22.28 -5.72 1.60
CA GLU A 265 21.82 -7.01 1.10
C GLU A 265 21.42 -7.86 2.30
N LEU A 266 20.21 -8.42 2.27
CA LEU A 266 19.68 -9.27 3.33
C LEU A 266 18.99 -10.47 2.71
N ALA A 267 19.35 -11.67 3.14
CA ALA A 267 18.72 -12.90 2.75
C ALA A 267 18.34 -13.73 3.97
N THR A 268 17.20 -14.41 3.89
CA THR A 268 16.76 -15.37 4.89
C THR A 268 16.22 -16.63 4.25
N LYS A 269 16.53 -17.77 4.88
CA LYS A 269 15.96 -19.07 4.55
C LYS A 269 15.82 -19.89 5.82
N ASN A 270 14.62 -20.41 6.10
CA ASN A 270 14.35 -21.22 7.29
C ASN A 270 14.70 -20.52 8.63
N GLY A 271 14.63 -19.19 8.68
CA GLY A 271 14.96 -18.39 9.87
C GLY A 271 16.45 -18.08 10.04
N ASP A 272 17.33 -18.60 9.18
CA ASP A 272 18.74 -18.19 9.13
C ASP A 272 18.88 -16.89 8.34
N PHE A 273 19.47 -15.87 8.96
CA PHE A 273 19.70 -14.57 8.35
C PHE A 273 21.16 -14.40 7.93
N LYS A 274 21.37 -13.86 6.74
CA LYS A 274 22.68 -13.40 6.26
C LYS A 274 22.51 -12.06 5.57
N GLY A 275 23.54 -11.22 5.65
CA GLY A 275 23.52 -9.96 4.95
C GLY A 275 24.53 -8.97 5.50
N TYR A 276 24.56 -7.81 4.88
CA TYR A 276 25.39 -6.70 5.28
C TYR A 276 24.66 -5.38 5.05
N VAL A 277 25.11 -4.36 5.77
CA VAL A 277 24.69 -2.98 5.58
C VAL A 277 25.96 -2.14 5.54
N LYS A 278 26.11 -1.34 4.49
CA LYS A 278 27.26 -0.47 4.25
C LYS A 278 26.78 0.98 4.10
N PRO A 279 26.82 1.79 5.17
CA PRO A 279 26.58 3.23 5.05
C PRO A 279 27.77 3.90 4.38
N LEU A 280 27.50 4.98 3.66
CA LEU A 280 28.48 5.79 2.96
C LEU A 280 28.15 7.27 3.16
N ILE A 281 29.16 8.06 3.50
CA ILE A 281 29.05 9.51 3.57
C ILE A 281 30.18 10.08 2.72
N LYS A 282 29.85 11.04 1.85
CA LYS A 282 30.84 11.73 1.01
C LYS A 282 30.79 13.22 1.30
N ASP A 283 31.96 13.85 1.25
CA ASP A 283 32.17 15.29 1.39
C ASP A 283 31.49 15.90 2.63
N LEU A 284 31.59 15.22 3.77
CA LEU A 284 30.96 15.67 5.01
C LEU A 284 31.71 16.88 5.59
N ASP A 285 30.97 17.95 5.83
CA ASP A 285 31.39 19.13 6.57
C ASP A 285 30.35 19.43 7.65
N VAL A 286 30.75 19.30 8.92
CA VAL A 286 29.87 19.44 10.09
C VAL A 286 30.32 20.62 10.94
N VAL A 287 29.37 21.40 11.43
CA VAL A 287 29.67 22.55 12.27
C VAL A 287 29.92 22.11 13.73
N GLY A 288 31.05 22.55 14.30
CA GLY A 288 31.28 22.57 15.74
C GLY A 288 31.31 21.21 16.45
N LEU A 289 31.71 20.13 15.76
CA LEU A 289 31.91 18.81 16.39
C LEU A 289 33.17 18.74 17.27
N GLU A 290 34.15 19.62 17.03
CA GLU A 290 35.46 19.62 17.69
C GLU A 290 35.37 19.83 19.21
N ASP A 291 34.33 20.51 19.68
CA ASP A 291 34.14 20.87 21.10
C ASP A 291 33.13 19.98 21.85
N ARG A 292 32.59 18.93 21.21
CA ARG A 292 31.52 18.11 21.83
C ARG A 292 32.04 16.88 22.55
N LYS A 293 31.74 16.78 23.84
CA LYS A 293 32.11 15.67 24.74
C LYS A 293 31.28 14.38 24.58
N ASP A 294 30.46 14.25 23.53
CA ASP A 294 29.55 13.11 23.38
C ASP A 294 30.30 11.87 22.83
N PRO A 295 30.38 10.74 23.58
CA PRO A 295 31.10 9.54 23.17
C PRO A 295 30.54 8.87 21.89
N PHE A 296 29.25 9.03 21.59
CA PHE A 296 28.63 8.43 20.41
C PHE A 296 28.99 9.19 19.14
N LEU A 297 28.83 10.52 19.16
CA LEU A 297 29.19 11.39 18.04
C LEU A 297 30.70 11.34 17.75
N ARG A 298 31.53 11.20 18.80
CA ARG A 298 32.98 11.00 18.63
C ARG A 298 33.30 9.71 17.87
N LYS A 299 32.63 8.59 18.16
CA LYS A 299 32.82 7.34 17.43
C LYS A 299 32.36 7.41 15.98
N VAL A 300 31.24 8.09 15.72
CA VAL A 300 30.77 8.34 14.35
C VAL A 300 31.78 9.21 13.61
N TRP A 301 32.29 10.26 14.25
CA TRP A 301 33.32 11.14 13.69
C TRP A 301 34.65 10.41 13.45
N GLU A 302 35.12 9.62 14.41
CA GLU A 302 36.32 8.76 14.30
C GLU A 302 36.17 7.76 13.13
N ALA A 303 34.98 7.18 12.93
CA ALA A 303 34.71 6.27 11.81
C ALA A 303 34.68 6.98 10.45
N VAL A 304 34.16 8.22 10.40
CA VAL A 304 34.13 9.03 9.18
C VAL A 304 35.53 9.52 8.80
N VAL A 305 36.29 10.05 9.76
CA VAL A 305 37.66 10.55 9.52
C VAL A 305 38.65 9.39 9.30
N GLY A 306 38.50 8.28 10.02
CA GLY A 306 39.35 7.10 9.87
C GLY A 306 39.08 6.27 8.60
N GLY A 307 37.92 6.42 7.97
CA GLY A 307 37.56 5.75 6.71
C GLY A 307 37.92 6.53 5.43
N VAL A 308 38.45 7.75 5.57
CA VAL A 308 38.93 8.60 4.46
C VAL A 308 40.46 8.49 4.29
N GLY A 309 41.11 7.59 5.04
CA GLY A 309 42.52 7.20 4.88
C GLY A 309 42.71 5.97 4.00
#